data_AF-I2FM12-F1
#
_entry.id   AF-I2FM12-F1
#
_cell.length_a   1.000
_cell.length_b   1.000
_cell.length_c   1.000
_cell.angle_alpha   90.00
_cell.angle_beta   90.00
_cell.angle_gamma   90.00
#
_symmetry.space_group_name_H-M   'P 1'
#
loop_
_entity.id
_entity.type
_entity.pdbx_description
1 polymer ?
#
loop_
_entity_poly.entity_id
_entity_poly.type
_entity_poly.pdbx_seq_one_letter_code
_entity_poly.pdbx_strand_id
1 'polypeptide(L)'
;MATYKRVWIVGRPSPTGGYKYMQLIKGGGEDILVRHEDEDDIRKHFLDAQHFERKYGSKALGLRYGLPFAKRKGSLFSSYKVPEWEKVKASTKEFNLATTELSELRNHLHKKSYLKVHDSVNGELLGFKLDKNGGVLFEKLGRYLGRA
;
A
#
# COMPACT_ATOMS: atom_id res chain seq x y z
N MET A 1 4.52 -14.14 -15.93
CA MET A 1 3.23 -13.65 -15.38
C MET A 1 3.30 -13.67 -13.87
N ALA A 2 2.92 -12.57 -13.19
CA ALA A 2 2.87 -12.54 -11.73
C ALA A 2 1.68 -13.38 -11.23
N THR A 3 1.92 -14.31 -10.32
CA THR A 3 0.88 -15.15 -9.73
C THR A 3 0.44 -14.52 -8.40
N TYR A 4 -0.79 -14.04 -8.34
CA TYR A 4 -1.33 -13.36 -7.16
C TYR A 4 -1.96 -14.37 -6.22
N LYS A 5 -1.70 -14.26 -4.91
CA LYS A 5 -2.38 -15.07 -3.89
C LYS A 5 -3.74 -14.48 -3.48
N ARG A 6 -3.90 -13.15 -3.53
CA ARG A 6 -5.13 -12.42 -3.14
C ARG A 6 -5.32 -11.13 -3.95
N VAL A 7 -6.54 -10.83 -4.40
CA VAL A 7 -6.94 -9.56 -5.07
C VAL A 7 -8.29 -9.11 -4.50
N TRP A 8 -8.52 -7.80 -4.39
CA TRP A 8 -9.79 -7.23 -3.93
C TRP A 8 -10.55 -6.62 -5.10
N ILE A 9 -11.85 -6.89 -5.20
CA ILE A 9 -12.77 -6.18 -6.08
C ILE A 9 -13.73 -5.39 -5.20
N VAL A 10 -13.74 -4.07 -5.38
CA VAL A 10 -14.64 -3.16 -4.66
C VAL A 10 -15.64 -2.62 -5.66
N GLY A 11 -16.92 -2.90 -5.45
CA GLY A 11 -18.01 -2.28 -6.20
C GLY A 11 -18.26 -0.85 -5.68
N ARG A 12 -18.61 0.07 -6.57
CA ARG A 12 -19.13 1.39 -6.13
C ARG A 12 -20.37 1.17 -5.26
N PRO A 13 -20.53 1.93 -4.16
CA PRO A 13 -21.70 1.83 -3.32
C PRO A 13 -22.92 2.28 -4.15
N SER A 14 -24.03 1.57 -4.00
CA SER A 14 -25.33 2.06 -4.45
C SER A 14 -25.65 3.35 -3.67
N PRO A 15 -26.40 4.31 -4.23
CA PRO A 15 -26.90 5.46 -3.48
C PRO A 15 -27.64 5.07 -2.17
N THR A 16 -28.16 3.84 -2.10
CA THR A 16 -28.90 3.28 -0.96
C THR A 16 -28.20 2.12 -0.26
N GLY A 17 -26.97 1.77 -0.66
CA GLY A 17 -26.29 0.57 -0.18
C GLY A 17 -24.81 0.77 0.09
N GLY A 18 -24.31 0.10 1.13
CA GLY A 18 -22.89 0.08 1.44
C GLY A 18 -22.02 -0.46 0.29
N TYR A 19 -20.72 -0.25 0.40
CA TYR A 19 -19.76 -0.86 -0.52
C TYR A 19 -19.87 -2.38 -0.44
N LYS A 20 -19.98 -3.04 -1.60
CA LYS A 20 -19.85 -4.49 -1.70
C LYS A 20 -18.41 -4.83 -2.06
N TYR A 21 -17.83 -5.78 -1.33
CA TYR A 21 -16.45 -6.21 -1.54
C TYR A 21 -16.36 -7.73 -1.65
N MET A 22 -15.45 -8.17 -2.52
CA MET A 22 -15.13 -9.59 -2.71
C MET A 22 -13.62 -9.75 -2.70
N GLN A 23 -13.14 -10.78 -1.99
CA GLN A 23 -11.75 -11.18 -2.06
C GLN A 23 -11.62 -12.36 -3.02
N LEU A 24 -10.80 -12.20 -4.05
CA LEU A 24 -10.34 -13.29 -4.90
C LEU A 24 -9.07 -13.88 -4.28
N ILE A 25 -9.11 -15.15 -3.95
CA ILE A 25 -7.96 -15.91 -3.44
C ILE A 25 -7.58 -16.91 -4.54
N LYS A 26 -6.28 -17.01 -4.85
CA LYS A 26 -5.82 -18.14 -5.68
C LYS A 26 -5.80 -19.40 -4.81
N GLY A 27 -6.67 -20.36 -5.12
CA GLY A 27 -6.71 -21.66 -4.47
C GLY A 27 -5.46 -22.49 -4.78
N GLY A 28 -5.31 -23.64 -4.11
CA GLY A 28 -4.28 -24.62 -4.48
C GLY A 28 -4.61 -25.26 -5.83
N GLY A 29 -4.19 -24.64 -6.94
CA GLY A 29 -4.52 -25.05 -8.31
C GLY A 29 -4.61 -23.84 -9.26
N GLU A 30 -5.31 -24.00 -10.40
CA GLU A 30 -5.76 -22.88 -11.24
C GLU A 30 -7.07 -22.23 -10.75
N ASP A 31 -7.66 -22.76 -9.68
CA ASP A 31 -8.95 -22.28 -9.17
C ASP A 31 -8.86 -20.90 -8.50
N ILE A 32 -9.84 -20.05 -8.82
CA ILE A 32 -10.07 -18.75 -8.18
C ILE A 32 -11.19 -18.94 -7.15
N LEU A 33 -10.86 -18.77 -5.87
CA LEU A 33 -11.82 -18.79 -4.77
C LEU A 33 -12.35 -17.38 -4.52
N VAL A 34 -13.67 -17.24 -4.45
CA VAL A 34 -14.34 -16.00 -4.06
C VAL A 34 -14.74 -16.10 -2.59
N ARG A 35 -14.30 -15.15 -1.79
CA ARG A 35 -14.68 -15.04 -0.37
C ARG A 35 -15.62 -13.85 -0.20
N HIS A 36 -16.79 -14.12 0.38
CA HIS A 36 -17.91 -13.18 0.52
C HIS A 36 -17.87 -12.41 1.85
N GLU A 37 -18.77 -11.44 1.96
CA GLU A 37 -18.86 -10.37 2.98
C GLU A 37 -18.99 -10.87 4.43
N ASP A 38 -19.41 -12.13 4.62
CA ASP A 38 -19.80 -12.72 5.90
C ASP A 38 -18.60 -13.10 6.79
N GLU A 39 -17.37 -12.98 6.29
CA GLU A 39 -16.16 -13.17 7.08
C GLU A 39 -15.68 -11.84 7.69
N ASP A 40 -15.73 -11.72 9.02
CA ASP A 40 -15.34 -10.53 9.80
C ASP A 40 -13.97 -9.93 9.43
N ASP A 41 -13.04 -10.78 8.99
CA ASP A 41 -11.70 -10.37 8.55
C ASP A 41 -11.73 -9.46 7.31
N ILE A 42 -12.63 -9.72 6.36
CA ILE A 42 -12.76 -8.93 5.13
C ILE A 42 -13.32 -7.55 5.46
N ARG A 43 -14.40 -7.49 6.25
CA ARG A 43 -15.02 -6.24 6.67
C ARG A 43 -14.03 -5.35 7.41
N LYS A 44 -13.22 -5.93 8.31
CA LYS A 44 -12.17 -5.21 9.03
C LYS A 44 -11.14 -4.60 8.09
N HIS A 45 -10.61 -5.37 7.14
CA HIS A 45 -9.65 -4.87 6.16
C HIS A 45 -10.21 -3.73 5.30
N PHE A 46 -11.48 -3.82 4.93
CA PHE A 46 -12.15 -2.77 4.16
C PHE A 46 -12.34 -1.48 4.98
N LEU A 47 -12.80 -1.61 6.24
CA LEU A 47 -12.95 -0.46 7.14
C LEU A 47 -11.59 0.20 7.43
N ASP A 48 -10.53 -0.58 7.61
CA ASP A 48 -9.16 -0.07 7.77
C ASP A 48 -8.70 0.70 6.53
N ALA A 49 -8.99 0.18 5.33
CA ALA A 49 -8.68 0.85 4.06
C ALA A 49 -9.46 2.17 3.91
N GLN A 50 -10.76 2.17 4.22
CA GLN A 50 -11.58 3.39 4.19
C GLN A 50 -11.10 4.44 5.18
N HIS A 51 -10.80 4.04 6.43
CA HIS A 51 -10.28 4.95 7.43
C HIS A 51 -8.92 5.53 6.99
N PHE A 52 -8.07 4.69 6.41
CA PHE A 52 -6.78 5.11 5.86
C PHE A 52 -6.93 6.11 4.72
N GLU A 53 -7.84 5.88 3.77
CA GLU A 53 -8.12 6.81 2.67
C GLU A 53 -8.64 8.15 3.17
N ARG A 54 -9.61 8.15 4.10
CA ARG A 54 -10.13 9.41 4.67
C ARG A 54 -9.05 10.22 5.36
N LYS A 55 -8.05 9.55 5.94
CA LYS A 55 -6.98 10.19 6.69
C LYS A 55 -5.81 10.66 5.83
N TYR A 56 -5.39 9.86 4.85
CA TYR A 56 -4.15 10.10 4.08
C TYR A 56 -4.37 10.25 2.56
N GLY A 57 -5.62 10.16 2.11
CA GLY A 57 -6.01 10.32 0.72
C GLY A 57 -5.85 9.05 -0.15
N SER A 58 -6.47 9.10 -1.33
CA SER A 58 -6.56 7.95 -2.25
C SER A 58 -5.21 7.51 -2.82
N LYS A 59 -4.23 8.42 -2.97
CA LYS A 59 -2.87 8.05 -3.41
C LYS A 59 -2.13 7.24 -2.35
N ALA A 60 -2.25 7.62 -1.07
CA ALA A 60 -1.69 6.82 0.02
C ALA A 60 -2.39 5.46 0.12
N LEU A 61 -3.72 5.42 -0.04
CA LEU A 61 -4.48 4.17 -0.14
C LEU A 61 -3.92 3.27 -1.26
N GLY A 62 -3.74 3.82 -2.46
CA GLY A 62 -3.21 3.06 -3.62
C GLY A 62 -1.77 2.57 -3.44
N LEU A 63 -0.98 3.22 -2.58
CA LEU A 63 0.33 2.73 -2.16
C LEU A 63 0.21 1.58 -1.16
N ARG A 64 -0.60 1.72 -0.12
CA ARG A 64 -0.69 0.78 1.02
C ARG A 64 -1.53 -0.46 0.71
N TYR A 65 -2.71 -0.26 0.13
CA TYR A 65 -3.75 -1.28 -0.08
C TYR A 65 -4.01 -1.58 -1.56
N GLY A 66 -3.29 -0.92 -2.47
CA GLY A 66 -3.37 -1.20 -3.91
C GLY A 66 -2.74 -2.55 -4.30
N LEU A 67 -2.44 -2.70 -5.59
CA LEU A 67 -1.86 -3.92 -6.12
C LEU A 67 -0.54 -4.26 -5.37
N PRO A 68 -0.40 -5.48 -4.83
CA PRO A 68 0.81 -5.87 -4.10
C PRO A 68 2.01 -5.89 -5.03
N PHE A 69 3.20 -5.65 -4.47
CA PHE A 69 4.45 -5.75 -5.23
C PHE A 69 4.89 -7.21 -5.36
N ALA A 70 5.75 -7.48 -6.34
CA ALA A 70 6.38 -8.79 -6.44
C ALA A 70 7.20 -9.10 -5.16
N LYS A 71 7.20 -10.38 -4.77
CA LYS A 71 7.99 -10.89 -3.65
C LYS A 71 9.46 -10.46 -3.80
N ARG A 72 10.05 -9.93 -2.73
CA ARG A 72 11.43 -9.47 -2.74
C ARG A 72 12.36 -10.66 -2.58
N LYS A 73 13.20 -10.89 -3.59
CA LYS A 73 14.31 -11.85 -3.52
C LYS A 73 15.54 -11.09 -3.03
N GLY A 74 16.29 -11.69 -2.11
CA GLY A 74 17.62 -11.18 -1.79
C GLY A 74 18.63 -11.60 -2.87
N SER A 75 19.92 -11.31 -2.65
CA SER A 75 20.96 -11.72 -3.60
C SER A 75 21.23 -13.24 -3.49
N LEU A 76 22.08 -13.76 -4.38
CA LEU A 76 22.47 -15.18 -4.42
C LEU A 76 22.90 -15.77 -3.06
N PHE A 77 23.35 -14.93 -2.12
CA PHE A 77 23.86 -15.36 -0.81
C PHE A 77 23.17 -14.71 0.39
N SER A 78 22.09 -13.94 0.19
CA SER A 78 21.45 -13.22 1.30
C SER A 78 19.95 -13.13 1.13
N SER A 79 19.21 -13.19 2.25
CA SER A 79 17.78 -12.94 2.25
C SER A 79 17.49 -11.44 2.14
N TYR A 80 16.33 -11.09 1.59
CA TYR A 80 15.94 -9.68 1.50
C TYR A 80 15.78 -9.07 2.90
N LYS A 81 16.53 -8.00 3.19
CA LYS A 81 16.40 -7.21 4.41
C LYS A 81 15.40 -6.08 4.19
N VAL A 82 14.32 -6.08 4.97
CA VAL A 82 13.33 -4.98 4.98
C VAL A 82 14.02 -3.69 5.43
N PRO A 83 13.82 -2.55 4.74
CA PRO A 83 14.38 -1.28 5.17
C PRO A 83 13.99 -0.91 6.60
N GLU A 84 14.93 -0.37 7.37
CA GLU A 84 14.66 0.20 8.68
C GLU A 84 14.00 1.58 8.52
N TRP A 85 13.16 1.98 9.48
CA TRP A 85 12.43 3.24 9.38
C TRP A 85 13.35 4.46 9.42
N GLU A 86 14.47 4.38 10.15
CA GLU A 86 15.49 5.42 10.17
C GLU A 86 16.09 5.69 8.77
N LYS A 87 16.24 4.64 7.95
CA LYS A 87 16.66 4.80 6.54
C LYS A 87 15.59 5.53 5.71
N VAL A 88 14.31 5.31 5.99
CA VAL A 88 13.21 5.99 5.29
C VAL A 88 13.18 7.47 5.70
N LYS A 89 13.29 7.77 6.99
CA LYS A 89 13.34 9.13 7.54
C LYS A 89 14.51 9.92 6.96
N ALA A 90 15.70 9.32 6.96
CA ALA A 90 16.94 9.91 6.45
C ALA A 90 16.99 10.06 4.91
N SER A 91 16.01 9.55 4.17
CA SER A 91 15.96 9.69 2.72
C SER A 91 16.00 11.16 2.30
N THR A 92 16.95 11.55 1.46
CA THR A 92 17.03 12.92 0.91
C THR A 92 16.04 13.16 -0.21
N LYS A 93 15.60 12.08 -0.87
CA LYS A 93 14.55 12.11 -1.88
C LYS A 93 13.19 11.98 -1.21
N GLU A 94 12.36 12.96 -1.49
CA GLU A 94 11.01 13.12 -0.97
C GLU A 94 10.09 13.52 -2.11
N PHE A 95 8.86 13.02 -2.08
CA PHE A 95 7.86 13.28 -3.12
C PHE A 95 6.66 13.99 -2.52
N ASN A 96 6.08 14.92 -3.27
CA ASN A 96 4.81 15.52 -2.92
C ASN A 96 3.67 14.55 -3.26
N LEU A 97 2.93 14.09 -2.26
CA LEU A 97 1.84 13.14 -2.46
C LEU A 97 0.72 13.71 -3.35
N ALA A 98 0.43 15.01 -3.25
CA ALA A 98 -0.63 15.64 -4.03
C ALA A 98 -0.29 15.72 -5.51
N THR A 99 0.95 16.10 -5.86
CA THR A 99 1.35 16.36 -7.26
C THR A 99 2.03 15.19 -7.95
N THR A 100 2.68 14.29 -7.21
CA THR A 100 3.36 13.14 -7.82
C THR A 100 2.34 12.08 -8.25
N GLU A 101 2.50 11.55 -9.46
CA GLU A 101 1.64 10.49 -9.97
C GLU A 101 1.81 9.18 -9.19
N LEU A 102 0.69 8.46 -8.97
CA LEU A 102 0.71 7.20 -8.21
C LEU A 102 1.62 6.16 -8.87
N SER A 103 1.67 6.13 -10.20
CA SER A 103 2.55 5.25 -10.97
C SER A 103 4.03 5.53 -10.67
N GLU A 104 4.42 6.80 -10.56
CA GLU A 104 5.78 7.20 -10.22
C GLU A 104 6.14 6.81 -8.79
N LEU A 105 5.26 7.09 -7.82
CA LEU A 105 5.45 6.70 -6.42
C LEU A 105 5.61 5.18 -6.29
N ARG A 106 4.76 4.40 -6.97
CA ARG A 106 4.83 2.94 -6.99
C ARG A 106 6.11 2.44 -7.66
N ASN A 107 6.53 3.07 -8.76
CA ASN A 107 7.79 2.72 -9.42
C ASN A 107 9.00 3.00 -8.52
N HIS A 108 8.99 4.12 -7.79
CA HIS A 108 10.05 4.43 -6.84
C HIS A 108 10.08 3.42 -5.69
N LEU A 109 8.93 3.16 -5.08
CA LEU A 109 8.79 2.16 -4.01
C LEU A 109 9.21 0.77 -4.49
N HIS A 110 8.91 0.41 -5.75
CA HIS A 110 9.35 -0.85 -6.33
C HIS A 110 10.88 -0.93 -6.48
N LYS A 111 11.53 0.15 -6.91
CA LYS A 111 12.98 0.20 -7.17
C LYS A 111 13.80 0.32 -5.89
N LYS A 112 13.38 1.16 -4.94
CA LYS A 112 14.13 1.46 -3.71
C LYS A 112 13.66 0.68 -2.50
N SER A 113 12.51 0.01 -2.58
CA SER A 113 11.85 -0.72 -1.49
C SER A 113 11.41 0.15 -0.30
N TYR A 114 11.58 1.46 -0.40
CA TYR A 114 11.03 2.45 0.51
C TYR A 114 10.73 3.75 -0.24
N LEU A 115 9.94 4.60 0.39
CA LEU A 115 9.48 5.86 -0.15
C LEU A 115 9.17 6.80 1.02
N LYS A 116 9.61 8.05 0.90
CA LYS A 116 9.22 9.14 1.79
C LYS A 116 8.40 10.14 0.98
N VAL A 117 7.21 10.47 1.45
CA VAL A 117 6.33 11.45 0.81
C VAL A 117 5.89 12.49 1.84
N HIS A 118 5.72 13.73 1.41
CA HIS A 118 4.97 14.70 2.18
C HIS A 118 3.56 14.84 1.62
N ASP A 119 2.59 14.85 2.52
CA ASP A 119 1.23 15.23 2.24
C ASP A 119 1.12 16.74 2.43
N SER A 120 1.11 17.49 1.31
CA SER A 120 0.99 18.94 1.33
C SER A 120 -0.38 19.44 1.80
N VAL A 121 -1.41 18.59 1.79
CA VAL A 121 -2.76 18.96 2.24
C VAL A 121 -2.83 18.92 3.77
N ASN A 122 -2.30 17.84 4.37
CA ASN A 122 -2.35 17.65 5.82
C ASN A 122 -1.07 18.10 6.56
N GLY A 123 -0.04 18.52 5.82
CA GLY A 123 1.26 18.89 6.40
C GLY A 123 1.98 17.73 7.07
N GLU A 124 1.76 16.50 6.58
CA GLU A 124 2.30 15.28 7.18
C GLU A 124 3.46 14.71 6.38
N LEU A 125 4.41 14.10 7.08
CA LEU A 125 5.48 13.32 6.46
C LEU A 125 5.17 11.83 6.63
N LEU A 126 5.05 11.12 5.53
CA LEU A 126 4.62 9.73 5.48
C LEU A 126 5.73 8.84 4.91
N GLY A 127 5.92 7.67 5.52
CA GLY A 127 6.89 6.67 5.12
C GLY A 127 6.19 5.41 4.63
N PHE A 128 6.66 4.88 3.51
CA PHE A 128 6.25 3.58 2.99
C PHE A 128 7.47 2.69 2.77
N LYS A 129 7.36 1.39 3.05
CA LYS A 129 8.42 0.41 2.74
C LYS A 129 7.86 -0.95 2.41
N LEU A 130 8.61 -1.75 1.67
CA LEU A 130 8.19 -3.07 1.25
C LEU A 130 8.68 -4.16 2.19
N ASP A 131 7.78 -5.05 2.59
CA ASP A 131 8.13 -6.30 3.25
C ASP A 131 8.65 -7.36 2.26
N LYS A 132 9.07 -8.51 2.79
CA LYS A 132 9.60 -9.64 2.00
C LYS A 132 8.59 -10.21 0.99
N ASN A 133 7.31 -10.10 1.28
CA ASN A 133 6.21 -10.65 0.47
C ASN A 133 5.69 -9.64 -0.56
N GLY A 134 6.23 -8.41 -0.57
CA GLY A 134 5.76 -7.33 -1.45
C GLY A 134 4.55 -6.57 -0.89
N GLY A 135 4.20 -6.81 0.38
CA GLY A 135 3.29 -5.98 1.15
C GLY A 135 3.93 -4.64 1.50
N VAL A 136 3.09 -3.63 1.73
CA VAL A 136 3.53 -2.25 1.95
C VAL A 136 3.31 -1.90 3.42
N LEU A 137 4.40 -1.64 4.14
CA LEU A 137 4.41 -1.11 5.49
C LEU A 137 4.31 0.42 5.44
N PHE A 138 3.66 1.02 6.43
CA PHE A 138 3.36 2.46 6.52
C PHE A 138 3.70 2.96 7.93
N GLU A 139 4.27 4.17 8.01
CA GLU A 139 4.48 4.89 9.25
C GLU A 139 4.33 6.41 9.02
N LYS A 140 3.70 7.10 9.96
CA LYS A 140 3.71 8.56 10.02
C LYS A 140 5.05 8.99 10.62
N LEU A 141 5.86 9.70 9.84
CA LEU A 141 7.22 10.08 10.20
C LEU A 141 7.29 11.42 10.94
N GLY A 142 6.20 12.19 10.93
CA GLY A 142 6.10 13.47 11.64
C GLY A 142 5.28 14.50 10.87
N ARG A 143 5.53 15.78 11.17
CA ARG A 143 5.03 16.89 10.36
C ARG A 143 6.05 17.23 9.27
N TYR A 144 5.55 17.63 8.11
CA TYR A 144 6.39 18.23 7.08
C TYR A 144 6.68 19.68 7.48
N LEU A 145 7.95 20.02 7.69
CA LEU A 145 8.36 21.35 8.16
C LEU A 145 8.76 22.30 7.01
N GLY A 146 8.63 21.86 5.76
CA GLY A 146 9.16 22.59 4.60
C GLY A 146 10.68 22.52 4.55
N ARG A 147 11.26 22.41 3.36
CA ARG A 147 12.64 22.89 3.18
C ARG A 147 12.56 24.41 3.10
N ALA A 148 13.20 25.08 4.07
CA ALA A 148 13.58 26.48 3.94
C ALA A 148 14.53 26.67 2.76
#